data_AF-A0A926I5Q4-F1
#
_entry.id   AF-A0A926I5Q4-F1
#
_cell.length_a   1.000
_cell.length_b   1.000
_cell.length_c   1.000
_cell.angle_alpha   90.00
_cell.angle_beta   90.00
_cell.angle_gamma   90.00
#
_symmetry.space_group_name_H-M   'P 1'
#
loop_
_entity.id
_entity.type
_entity.pdbx_description
1 polymer ?
#
loop_
_entity_poly.entity_id
_entity_poly.type
_entity_poly.pdbx_seq_one_letter_code
_entity_poly.pdbx_strand_id
1 'polypeptide(L)'
;MASNEKYTILYGRLSQEDAQKANKTDDSNSIQNQKLLLEKYAAEKGFTNTLFLYDDGYSGTNFNRPGWQQVMGMIENGEVETLIVKDYCAIIGLNQKDLENQGILA
;
A
#
# COMPACT_ATOMS: atom_id res chain seq x y z
N MET A 1 26.05 -20.21 -1.05
CA MET A 1 24.98 -19.64 -1.89
C MET A 1 24.51 -18.40 -1.16
N ALA A 2 24.61 -17.22 -1.76
CA ALA A 2 24.03 -16.03 -1.14
C ALA A 2 22.52 -16.28 -1.05
N SER A 3 22.00 -16.42 0.16
CA SER A 3 20.56 -16.36 0.41
C SER A 3 20.12 -15.00 -0.09
N ASN A 4 19.59 -14.96 -1.32
CA ASN A 4 18.95 -13.75 -1.83
C ASN A 4 17.64 -13.63 -1.05
N GLU A 5 17.74 -13.14 0.17
CA GLU A 5 16.62 -12.95 1.08
C GLU A 5 15.65 -12.01 0.37
N LYS A 6 14.53 -12.58 -0.06
CA LYS A 6 13.48 -11.83 -0.74
C LYS A 6 12.84 -10.88 0.26
N TYR A 7 12.33 -9.77 -0.25
CA TYR A 7 11.69 -8.75 0.56
C TYR A 7 10.22 -9.06 0.80
N THR A 8 9.75 -8.72 2.00
CA THR A 8 8.32 -8.54 2.28
C THR A 8 7.98 -7.08 2.07
N ILE A 9 7.26 -6.75 1.01
CA ILE A 9 6.86 -5.37 0.73
C ILE A 9 5.61 -5.03 1.53
N LEU A 10 5.64 -3.91 2.24
CA LEU A 10 4.51 -3.31 2.93
C LEU A 10 4.09 -2.07 2.15
N TYR A 11 2.93 -2.07 1.52
CA TYR A 11 2.49 -0.96 0.68
C TYR A 11 1.31 -0.20 1.28
N GLY A 12 1.51 1.11 1.49
CA GLY A 12 0.50 2.05 1.96
C GLY A 12 0.12 3.10 0.90
N ARG A 13 -1.07 3.69 1.02
CA ARG A 13 -1.48 4.81 0.17
C ARG A 13 -2.22 5.85 1.01
N LEU A 14 -1.82 7.10 0.85
CA LEU A 14 -2.55 8.24 1.36
C LEU A 14 -3.16 9.02 0.19
N SER A 15 -4.49 9.10 0.15
CA SER A 15 -5.17 9.94 -0.83
C SER A 15 -5.00 11.42 -0.47
N GLN A 16 -5.13 12.34 -1.44
CA GLN A 16 -5.08 13.78 -1.12
C GLN A 16 -6.16 14.20 -0.13
N GLU A 17 -7.35 13.62 -0.24
CA GLU A 17 -8.48 13.94 0.64
C GLU A 17 -8.17 13.51 2.09
N ASP A 18 -7.54 12.35 2.26
CA ASP A 18 -7.08 11.85 3.56
C ASP A 18 -5.89 12.66 4.10
N ALA A 19 -4.96 13.10 3.24
CA ALA A 19 -3.86 13.99 3.65
C ALA A 19 -4.37 15.33 4.18
N GLN A 20 -5.43 15.88 3.58
CA GLN A 20 -6.09 17.09 4.06
C GLN A 20 -6.84 16.88 5.39
N LYS A 21 -7.44 15.70 5.58
CA LYS A 21 -8.17 15.34 6.82
C LYS A 21 -7.24 14.93 7.97
N ALA A 22 -6.06 14.40 7.70
CA ALA A 22 -5.06 14.07 8.72
C ALA A 22 -4.69 15.30 9.57
N ASN A 23 -4.69 16.49 8.97
CA ASN A 23 -4.48 17.77 9.69
C ASN A 23 -5.69 18.23 10.52
N LYS A 24 -6.84 17.56 10.42
CA LYS A 24 -8.12 17.97 11.01
C LYS A 24 -8.80 16.83 11.77
N THR A 25 -8.14 16.23 12.76
CA THR A 25 -8.76 15.38 13.82
C THR A 25 -8.80 13.86 13.55
N ASP A 26 -8.21 13.33 12.48
CA ASP A 26 -8.15 11.87 12.23
C ASP A 26 -6.74 11.39 11.82
N ASP A 27 -5.93 11.02 12.82
CA ASP A 27 -4.57 10.47 12.60
C ASP A 27 -4.62 8.99 12.14
N SER A 28 -5.78 8.33 12.23
CA SER A 28 -5.94 6.91 11.92
C SER A 28 -5.60 6.58 10.47
N ASN A 29 -5.84 7.51 9.55
CA ASN A 29 -5.48 7.37 8.14
C ASN A 29 -4.08 7.89 7.79
N SER A 30 -3.31 8.44 8.75
CA SER A 30 -1.97 8.97 8.49
C SER A 30 -1.03 7.88 7.95
N ILE A 31 -0.12 8.24 7.04
CA ILE A 31 0.82 7.27 6.46
C ILE A 31 1.70 6.59 7.53
N GLN A 32 1.97 7.30 8.62
CA GLN A 32 2.71 6.78 9.77
C GLN A 32 1.91 5.69 10.50
N ASN A 33 0.61 5.90 10.73
CA ASN A 33 -0.25 4.89 11.33
C ASN A 33 -0.42 3.66 10.42
N GLN A 34 -0.54 3.88 9.10
CA GLN A 34 -0.59 2.78 8.13
C GLN A 34 0.70 1.96 8.15
N LYS A 35 1.86 2.63 8.20
CA LYS A 35 3.16 1.97 8.34
C LYS A 35 3.21 1.12 9.60
N LEU A 36 2.87 1.70 10.75
CA LEU A 36 2.90 1.00 12.03
C LEU A 36 1.98 -0.23 12.04
N LEU A 37 0.78 -0.10 11.49
CA LEU A 37 -0.16 -1.21 11.36
C LEU A 37 0.40 -2.35 10.50
N LEU A 38 0.98 -2.02 9.34
CA LEU A 38 1.53 -3.01 8.42
C LEU A 38 2.80 -3.66 8.99
N GLU A 39 3.68 -2.90 9.61
CA GLU A 39 4.88 -3.42 10.29
C GLU A 39 4.50 -4.33 11.46
N LYS A 40 3.50 -3.93 12.26
CA LYS A 40 2.99 -4.75 13.36
C LYS A 40 2.41 -6.07 12.84
N TYR A 41 1.57 -6.02 11.80
CA TYR A 41 1.01 -7.21 11.18
C TYR A 41 2.11 -8.13 10.63
N ALA A 42 3.11 -7.55 9.97
CA ALA A 42 4.24 -8.29 9.44
C ALA A 42 5.01 -9.03 10.56
N ALA A 43 5.33 -8.30 11.63
CA ALA A 43 6.01 -8.85 12.80
C ALA A 43 5.20 -9.95 13.52
N GLU A 44 3.90 -9.75 13.73
CA GLU A 44 3.01 -10.73 14.37
C GLU A 44 2.87 -12.03 13.57
N LYS A 45 3.02 -11.96 12.24
CA LYS A 45 2.98 -13.12 11.35
C LYS A 45 4.36 -13.73 11.08
N GLY A 46 5.43 -13.13 11.60
CA GLY A 46 6.80 -13.60 11.42
C GLY A 46 7.40 -13.28 10.05
N PHE A 47 6.84 -12.31 9.32
CA PHE A 47 7.48 -11.81 8.11
C PHE A 47 8.73 -11.01 8.47
N THR A 48 9.83 -11.32 7.78
CA THR A 48 11.13 -10.67 7.95
C THR A 48 11.50 -9.92 6.67
N ASN A 49 12.59 -9.14 6.73
CA ASN A 49 13.09 -8.37 5.59
C ASN A 49 12.02 -7.45 4.96
N THR A 50 11.33 -6.69 5.82
CA THR A 50 10.20 -5.85 5.42
C THR A 50 10.65 -4.52 4.83
N LEU A 51 10.11 -4.13 3.68
CA LEU A 51 10.32 -2.82 3.05
C LEU A 51 8.99 -2.08 2.92
N PHE A 52 8.89 -0.92 3.58
CA PHE A 52 7.69 -0.09 3.48
C PHE A 52 7.79 0.88 2.29
N LEU A 53 6.85 0.77 1.36
CA LEU A 53 6.68 1.64 0.20
C LEU A 53 5.31 2.31 0.28
N TYR A 54 5.23 3.55 -0.17
CA TYR A 54 3.96 4.28 -0.13
C TYR A 54 3.83 5.31 -1.23
N ASP A 55 2.59 5.69 -1.50
CA ASP A 55 2.24 6.82 -2.35
C ASP A 55 1.47 7.86 -1.53
N ASP A 56 2.03 9.07 -1.43
CA ASP A 56 1.45 10.23 -0.74
C ASP A 56 0.81 11.20 -1.74
N GLY A 57 -0.47 11.54 -1.54
CA GLY A 57 -1.16 12.54 -2.36
C GLY A 57 -1.60 12.05 -3.74
N TYR A 58 -1.73 10.74 -3.94
CA TYR A 58 -2.23 10.16 -5.19
C TYR A 58 -3.70 9.74 -5.08
N SER A 59 -4.53 10.24 -6.00
CA SER A 59 -5.94 9.85 -6.10
C SER A 59 -6.08 8.41 -6.63
N GLY A 60 -7.16 7.74 -6.25
CA GLY A 60 -7.51 6.40 -6.75
C GLY A 60 -7.65 6.30 -8.27
N THR A 61 -7.82 7.46 -8.93
CA THR A 61 -8.12 7.61 -10.35
C THR A 61 -6.93 7.58 -11.29
N ASN A 62 -5.68 7.63 -10.78
CA ASN A 62 -4.49 7.61 -11.63
C ASN A 62 -3.55 6.45 -11.25
N PHE A 63 -3.08 5.73 -12.27
CA PHE A 63 -2.14 4.61 -12.15
C PHE A 63 -0.67 5.05 -12.12
N ASN A 64 -0.41 6.36 -12.27
CA ASN A 64 0.94 6.92 -12.21
C ASN A 64 1.37 7.10 -10.75
N ARG A 65 1.64 5.97 -10.09
CA ARG A 65 1.96 5.86 -8.67
C ARG A 65 3.40 5.37 -8.52
N PRO A 66 4.36 6.25 -8.21
CA PRO A 66 5.78 5.89 -8.19
C PRO A 66 6.10 4.79 -7.17
N GLY A 67 5.47 4.80 -6.00
CA GLY A 67 5.61 3.74 -5.00
C GLY A 67 5.15 2.40 -5.55
N TRP A 68 3.97 2.35 -6.16
CA TRP A 68 3.44 1.14 -6.80
C TRP A 68 4.31 0.63 -7.97
N GLN A 69 4.83 1.53 -8.80
CA GLN A 69 5.74 1.15 -9.89
C GLN A 69 7.02 0.53 -9.36
N GLN A 70 7.54 1.04 -8.24
CA GLN A 70 8.70 0.45 -7.59
C GLN A 70 8.40 -0.95 -7.04
N VAL A 71 7.23 -1.15 -6.40
CA VAL A 71 6.77 -2.48 -5.96
C VAL A 71 6.76 -3.46 -7.14
N MET A 72 6.17 -3.04 -8.27
CA MET A 72 6.10 -3.88 -9.47
C MET A 72 7.47 -4.21 -10.03
N GLY A 73 8.37 -3.24 -10.14
CA GLY A 73 9.74 -3.50 -10.60
C GLY A 73 10.48 -4.52 -9.73
N MET A 74 10.32 -4.44 -8.40
CA MET A 74 10.93 -5.42 -7.48
C MET A 74 10.31 -6.81 -7.62
N ILE A 75 9.00 -6.90 -7.87
CA ILE A 75 8.31 -8.17 -8.16
C ILE A 75 8.82 -8.77 -9.48
N GLU A 76 8.92 -7.95 -10.54
CA GLU A 76 9.41 -8.37 -11.86
C GLU A 76 10.89 -8.83 -11.82
N ASN A 77 11.70 -8.22 -10.97
CA ASN A 77 13.08 -8.64 -10.71
C ASN A 77 13.20 -9.92 -9.85
N GLY A 78 12.08 -10.43 -9.32
CA GLY A 78 12.06 -11.61 -8.44
C GLY A 78 12.60 -11.36 -7.03
N GLU A 79 12.68 -10.09 -6.62
CA GLU A 79 13.22 -9.65 -5.32
C GLU A 79 12.18 -9.69 -4.20
N VAL A 80 10.89 -9.86 -4.54
CA VAL A 80 9.77 -9.86 -3.59
C VAL A 80 9.23 -11.27 -3.36
N GLU A 81 9.03 -11.63 -2.10
CA GLU A 81 8.35 -12.86 -1.71
C GLU A 81 6.90 -12.61 -1.33
N THR A 82 6.65 -11.55 -0.56
CA THR A 82 5.31 -11.24 -0.04
C THR A 82 5.01 -9.76 -0.24
N LEU A 83 3.79 -9.44 -0.66
CA LEU A 83 3.26 -8.07 -0.70
C LEU A 83 2.07 -7.96 0.27
N ILE A 84 2.17 -7.07 1.24
CA ILE A 84 1.14 -6.78 2.23
C ILE A 84 0.62 -5.36 2.00
N VAL A 85 -0.69 -5.21 1.84
CA VAL A 85 -1.35 -3.92 1.64
C VAL A 85 -2.41 -3.68 2.71
N LYS A 86 -2.67 -2.41 3.04
CA LYS A 86 -3.67 -2.04 4.05
C LYS A 86 -5.10 -2.29 3.58
N ASP A 87 -5.44 -1.82 2.38
CA ASP A 87 -6.80 -1.86 1.83
C ASP A 87 -6.74 -2.27 0.36
N TYR A 88 -7.68 -3.12 -0.10
CA TYR A 88 -7.76 -3.58 -1.49
C TYR A 88 -7.80 -2.40 -2.49
N CYS A 89 -8.42 -1.28 -2.10
CA CYS A 89 -8.48 -0.02 -2.85
C CYS A 89 -7.11 0.60 -3.19
N ALA A 90 -6.04 0.19 -2.52
CA ALA A 90 -4.67 0.59 -2.85
C ALA A 90 -4.16 -0.10 -4.12
N ILE A 91 -4.57 -1.36 -4.34
CA ILE A 91 -4.19 -2.19 -5.50
C ILE A 91 -5.10 -1.91 -6.69
N ILE A 92 -6.43 -1.90 -6.49
CA ILE A 92 -7.38 -1.60 -7.56
C ILE A 92 -7.41 -0.08 -7.80
N GLY A 93 -7.09 0.34 -9.02
CA GLY A 93 -7.28 1.72 -9.47
C GLY A 93 -8.77 2.01 -9.56
N LEU A 94 -9.38 2.37 -8.43
CA LEU A 94 -10.80 2.66 -8.36
C LEU A 94 -11.11 3.92 -9.15
N ASN A 95 -11.64 3.74 -10.35
CA ASN A 95 -12.51 4.71 -10.98
C ASN A 95 -13.93 4.49 -10.43
N GLN A 96 -14.73 5.55 -10.26
CA GLN A 96 -16.08 5.45 -9.65
C GLN A 96 -16.97 4.40 -10.34
N LYS A 97 -16.78 4.21 -11.66
CA LYS A 97 -17.45 3.16 -12.46
C LYS A 97 -17.08 1.73 -12.09
N ASP A 98 -15.89 1.49 -11.55
CA ASP A 98 -15.41 0.14 -11.21
C ASP A 98 -16.05 -0.35 -9.89
N LEU A 99 -16.27 0.57 -8.94
CA LEU A 99 -16.99 0.31 -7.69
C LEU A 99 -18.45 -0.11 -7.92
N GLU A 100 -19.13 0.53 -8.87
CA GLU A 100 -20.51 0.19 -9.26
C GLU A 100 -20.58 -1.20 -9.93
N ASN A 101 -19.57 -1.56 -10.72
CA ASN A 101 -19.50 -2.87 -11.39
C ASN A 101 -19.09 -4.02 -10.46
N GLN A 102 -18.37 -3.74 -9.37
CA GLN A 102 -18.00 -4.74 -8.37
C GLN A 102 -19.08 -4.98 -7.30
N GLY A 103 -20.20 -4.25 -7.37
CA GLY A 103 -21.33 -4.43 -6.43
C GLY A 103 -21.00 -4.02 -5.00
N ILE A 104 -20.00 -3.15 -4.80
CA ILE A 104 -19.54 -2.72 -3.47
C ILE A 104 -20.34 -1.50 -2.95
N LEU A 105 -21.15 -0.87 -3.80
CA LEU A 105 -22.14 0.12 -3.36
C LEU A 105 -23.45 -0.56 -2.98
N ALA A 106 -23.68 -0.65 -1.66
CA ALA A 106 -25.01 -0.65 -1.05
C ALA A 106 -25.02 0.42 0.05
#